data_AF-A0A933SSB1-F1
#
_entry.id   AF-A0A933SSB1-F1
#
_cell.length_a   1.000
_cell.length_b   1.000
_cell.length_c   1.000
_cell.angle_alpha   90.00
_cell.angle_beta   90.00
_cell.angle_gamma   90.00
#
_symmetry.space_group_name_H-M   'P 1'
#
loop_
_entity.id
_entity.type
_entity.pdbx_description
1 polymer ?
#
loop_
_entity_poly.entity_id
_entity_poly.type
_entity_poly.pdbx_seq_one_letter_code
_entity_poly.pdbx_strand_id
1 'polypeptide(L)'
;MNLILKASDIRLSDTILLMALPIMTEKEIFRKNLVFSTEFDRYILEHPEFAEKIPLNAQIIFLPDDDPELCRMNTEIAERQREEEQKVVYVHIGSMAPQISRLMNVSVMSFRRSEATEASPVIFHRELL
;
A
#
# COMPACT_ATOMS: atom_id res chain seq x y z
N MET A 1 4.52 42.20 4.11
CA MET A 1 3.10 42.52 4.36
C MET A 1 2.58 43.34 3.18
N ASN A 2 1.93 42.70 2.20
CA ASN A 2 0.77 43.21 1.45
C ASN A 2 0.39 42.23 0.33
N LEU A 3 -0.89 41.82 0.35
CA LEU A 3 -1.62 41.14 -0.72
C LEU A 3 -1.65 41.99 -2.00
N ILE A 4 -1.80 41.35 -3.16
CA ILE A 4 -2.99 41.40 -4.04
C ILE A 4 -2.64 40.66 -5.36
N LEU A 5 -3.28 39.51 -5.59
CA LEU A 5 -3.62 39.04 -6.94
C LEU A 5 -5.14 39.13 -7.06
N LYS A 6 -5.61 39.79 -8.12
CA LYS A 6 -7.02 40.11 -8.34
C LYS A 6 -7.63 39.17 -9.38
N ALA A 7 -8.87 38.75 -9.08
CA ALA A 7 -9.99 38.44 -9.99
C ALA A 7 -9.76 37.26 -10.97
N SER A 8 -10.68 36.31 -11.17
CA SER A 8 -12.12 36.21 -10.90
C SER A 8 -12.51 34.75 -11.18
N ASP A 9 -13.59 34.27 -10.54
CA ASP A 9 -14.27 32.97 -10.83
C ASP A 9 -13.83 31.70 -10.09
N ILE A 10 -13.45 31.81 -8.81
CA ILE A 10 -13.56 30.67 -7.90
C ILE A 10 -14.50 31.08 -6.77
N ARG A 11 -15.71 30.50 -6.76
CA ARG A 11 -16.68 30.71 -5.69
C ARG A 11 -16.09 30.20 -4.39
N LEU A 12 -16.02 31.08 -3.39
CA LEU A 12 -15.42 30.87 -2.07
C LEU A 12 -15.93 29.62 -1.32
N SER A 13 -17.03 29.00 -1.77
CA SER A 13 -17.59 27.76 -1.20
C SER A 13 -16.73 26.53 -1.49
N ASP A 14 -16.03 26.49 -2.64
CA ASP A 14 -15.40 25.26 -3.11
C ASP A 14 -13.95 25.13 -2.62
N THR A 15 -13.28 26.26 -2.36
CA THR A 15 -11.90 26.30 -1.82
C THR A 15 -11.82 25.92 -0.35
N ILE A 16 -12.85 26.28 0.45
CA ILE A 16 -12.86 25.96 1.89
C ILE A 16 -13.05 24.45 2.10
N LEU A 17 -13.80 23.76 1.23
CA LEU A 17 -13.98 22.32 1.29
C LEU A 17 -12.68 21.56 0.98
N LEU A 18 -11.84 22.09 0.07
CA LEU A 18 -10.55 21.48 -0.29
C LEU A 18 -9.51 21.58 0.84
N MET A 19 -9.60 22.58 1.72
CA MET A 19 -8.68 22.75 2.86
C MET A 19 -9.11 21.96 4.11
N ALA A 20 -10.35 21.46 4.15
CA ALA A 20 -10.93 20.73 5.27
C ALA A 20 -10.93 19.20 5.08
N LEU A 21 -10.29 18.68 4.02
CA LEU A 21 -9.99 17.26 3.94
C LEU A 21 -8.93 16.92 5.00
N PRO A 22 -9.18 15.94 5.89
CA PRO A 22 -8.24 15.60 6.95
C PRO A 22 -6.94 15.12 6.33
N ILE A 23 -5.87 15.92 6.40
CA ILE A 23 -4.56 15.57 5.83
C ILE A 23 -4.16 14.18 6.32
N MET A 24 -4.16 13.21 5.39
CA MET A 24 -3.73 11.85 5.66
C MET A 24 -2.32 11.86 6.26
N THR A 25 -2.12 11.11 7.34
CA THR A 25 -0.82 11.08 8.00
C THR A 25 0.21 10.35 7.14
N GLU A 26 1.49 10.67 7.31
CA GLU A 26 2.58 9.98 6.61
C GLU A 26 2.52 8.45 6.82
N LYS A 27 2.17 8.01 8.04
CA LYS A 27 2.01 6.59 8.37
C LYS A 27 0.87 5.94 7.57
N GLU A 28 -0.24 6.63 7.38
CA GLU A 28 -1.37 6.12 6.60
C GLU A 28 -1.04 6.04 5.11
N ILE A 29 -0.39 7.08 4.57
CA ILE A 29 0.11 7.12 3.19
C ILE A 29 1.06 5.94 2.95
N PHE A 30 2.05 5.77 3.83
CA PHE A 30 3.01 4.65 3.76
C PHE A 30 2.30 3.30 3.81
N ARG A 31 1.36 3.10 4.75
CA ARG A 31 0.63 1.83 4.88
C ARG A 31 -0.19 1.52 3.64
N LYS A 32 -0.88 2.50 3.05
CA LYS A 32 -1.66 2.31 1.83
C LYS A 32 -0.77 1.99 0.63
N ASN A 33 0.32 2.74 0.45
CA ASN A 33 1.26 2.49 -0.64
C ASN A 33 1.97 1.14 -0.52
N LEU A 34 2.24 0.66 0.70
CA LEU A 34 2.80 -0.68 0.92
C LEU A 34 1.82 -1.79 0.49
N VAL A 35 0.52 -1.60 0.70
CA VAL A 35 -0.50 -2.55 0.22
C VAL A 35 -0.54 -2.54 -1.31
N PHE A 36 -0.60 -1.36 -1.93
CA PHE A 36 -0.62 -1.25 -3.38
C PHE A 36 0.66 -1.79 -4.02
N SER A 37 1.84 -1.54 -3.45
CA SER A 37 3.09 -2.08 -3.98
C SER A 37 3.11 -3.60 -3.94
N THR A 38 2.65 -4.19 -2.82
CA THR A 38 2.60 -5.66 -2.68
C THR A 38 1.65 -6.30 -3.70
N GLU A 39 0.48 -5.70 -3.93
CA GLU A 39 -0.46 -6.23 -4.92
C GLU A 39 0.01 -5.95 -6.35
N PHE A 40 0.67 -4.83 -6.61
CA PHE A 40 1.24 -4.53 -7.92
C PHE A 40 2.40 -5.47 -8.27
N ASP A 41 3.27 -5.79 -7.31
CA ASP A 41 4.32 -6.79 -7.49
C ASP A 41 3.72 -8.15 -7.86
N ARG A 42 2.63 -8.56 -7.19
CA ARG A 42 1.90 -9.78 -7.53
C ARG A 42 1.29 -9.71 -8.93
N TYR A 43 0.66 -8.59 -9.26
CA TYR A 43 0.07 -8.37 -10.57
C TYR A 43 1.12 -8.51 -11.69
N ILE A 44 2.29 -7.92 -11.52
CA ILE A 44 3.41 -8.06 -12.47
C ILE A 44 3.87 -9.51 -12.62
N LEU A 45 3.92 -10.30 -11.54
CA LEU A 45 4.29 -11.71 -11.63
C LEU A 45 3.29 -12.53 -12.46
N GLU A 46 2.01 -12.15 -12.42
CA GLU A 46 0.94 -12.78 -13.20
C GLU A 46 0.84 -12.19 -14.63
N HIS A 47 1.32 -10.96 -14.83
CA HIS A 47 1.25 -10.17 -16.07
C HIS A 47 2.60 -9.51 -16.41
N PRO A 48 3.62 -10.31 -16.80
CA PRO A 48 4.99 -9.80 -16.99
C PRO A 48 5.11 -8.71 -18.07
N GLU A 49 4.19 -8.66 -19.04
CA GLU A 49 4.12 -7.63 -20.08
C GLU A 49 3.89 -6.20 -19.53
N PHE A 50 3.44 -6.08 -18.27
CA PHE A 50 3.35 -4.79 -17.60
C PHE A 50 4.71 -4.29 -17.12
N ALA A 51 5.58 -5.18 -16.63
CA ALA A 51 6.92 -4.80 -16.20
C ALA A 51 7.78 -4.30 -17.37
N GLU A 52 7.60 -4.86 -18.56
CA GLU A 52 8.30 -4.42 -19.79
C GLU A 52 8.03 -2.95 -20.15
N LYS A 53 6.88 -2.40 -19.70
CA LYS A 53 6.50 -1.00 -19.94
C LYS A 53 7.12 -0.04 -18.93
N ILE A 54 7.69 -0.54 -17.83
CA ILE A 54 8.25 0.27 -16.75
C ILE A 54 9.72 0.55 -17.06
N PRO A 55 10.12 1.82 -17.28
CA PRO A 55 11.52 2.15 -17.52
C PRO A 55 12.39 1.81 -16.30
N LEU A 56 13.65 1.49 -16.56
CA LEU A 56 14.64 1.35 -15.49
C LEU A 56 14.73 2.66 -14.68
N ASN A 57 14.84 2.51 -13.36
CA ASN A 57 14.88 3.61 -12.39
C ASN A 57 13.64 4.53 -12.39
N ALA A 58 12.50 4.07 -12.92
CA ALA A 58 11.28 4.85 -12.86
C ALA A 58 10.72 4.95 -11.44
N GLN A 59 10.27 6.14 -11.08
CA GLN A 59 9.45 6.38 -9.89
C GLN A 59 8.01 5.96 -10.18
N ILE A 60 7.47 5.04 -9.39
CA ILE A 60 6.09 4.56 -9.53
C ILE A 60 5.18 5.33 -8.58
N ILE A 61 4.05 5.81 -9.11
CA ILE A 61 3.03 6.54 -8.36
C ILE A 61 1.69 5.80 -8.49
N PHE A 62 1.14 5.35 -7.37
CA PHE A 62 -0.16 4.70 -7.33
C PHE A 62 -1.28 5.73 -7.24
N LEU A 63 -2.26 5.60 -8.15
CA LEU A 63 -3.43 6.47 -8.27
C LEU A 63 -4.71 5.62 -8.21
N PRO A 64 -5.20 5.27 -7.00
CA PRO A 64 -6.47 4.57 -6.84
C PRO A 64 -7.68 5.48 -7.07
N ASP A 65 -8.65 5.00 -7.84
CA ASP A 65 -9.85 5.77 -8.21
C ASP A 65 -10.75 6.08 -7.00
N ASP A 66 -10.71 5.24 -5.96
CA ASP A 66 -11.52 5.37 -4.73
C ASP A 66 -10.87 6.21 -3.64
N ASP A 67 -9.63 6.68 -3.83
CA ASP A 67 -8.91 7.52 -2.86
C ASP A 67 -8.21 8.72 -3.52
N PRO A 68 -8.99 9.78 -3.88
CA PRO A 68 -8.45 11.00 -4.48
C PRO A 68 -7.46 11.75 -3.58
N GLU A 69 -7.58 11.60 -2.26
CA GLU A 69 -6.68 12.23 -1.31
C GLU A 69 -5.29 11.60 -1.37
N LEU A 70 -5.22 10.26 -1.36
CA LEU A 70 -3.95 9.55 -1.54
C LEU A 70 -3.32 9.88 -2.89
N CYS A 71 -4.11 9.99 -3.96
CA CYS A 71 -3.61 10.40 -5.29
C CYS A 71 -2.88 11.76 -5.23
N ARG A 72 -3.51 12.74 -4.58
CA ARG A 72 -2.92 14.07 -4.41
C ARG A 72 -1.62 14.00 -3.60
N MET A 73 -1.64 13.32 -2.46
CA MET A 73 -0.47 13.20 -1.58
C MET A 73 0.69 12.47 -2.27
N ASN A 74 0.42 11.35 -2.95
CA ASN A 74 1.43 10.60 -3.68
C ASN A 74 2.08 11.44 -4.78
N THR A 75 1.28 12.22 -5.50
CA THR A 75 1.79 13.13 -6.55
C THR A 75 2.66 14.23 -5.94
N GLU A 76 2.21 14.88 -4.86
CA GLU A 76 2.99 15.92 -4.18
C GLU A 76 4.31 15.40 -3.60
N ILE A 77 4.30 14.19 -3.03
CA ILE A 77 5.51 13.54 -2.49
C ILE A 77 6.47 13.19 -3.62
N ALA A 78 5.96 12.62 -4.72
CA ALA A 78 6.77 12.21 -5.85
C ALA A 78 7.49 13.42 -6.48
N GLU A 79 6.77 14.51 -6.75
CA GLU A 79 7.36 15.73 -7.32
C GLU A 79 8.46 16.33 -6.42
N ARG A 80 8.32 16.23 -5.09
CA ARG A 80 9.35 16.72 -4.15
C ARG A 80 10.58 15.84 -4.07
N GLN A 81 10.42 14.53 -4.28
CA GLN A 81 11.48 13.52 -4.11
C GLN A 81 12.14 13.11 -5.42
N ARG A 82 11.55 13.49 -6.56
CA ARG A 82 11.99 13.10 -7.89
C ARG A 82 13.43 13.51 -8.14
N GLU A 83 14.26 12.55 -8.54
CA GLU A 83 15.61 12.83 -9.00
C GLU A 83 15.59 13.47 -10.39
N GLU A 84 16.65 14.23 -10.70
CA GLU A 84 16.82 14.81 -12.03
C GLU A 84 16.79 13.70 -13.10
N GLU A 85 16.03 13.89 -14.17
CA GLU A 85 15.81 12.92 -15.25
C GLU A 85 15.06 11.62 -14.88
N GLN A 86 14.67 11.42 -13.62
CA GLN A 86 13.92 10.23 -13.23
C GLN A 86 12.58 10.18 -13.95
N LYS A 87 12.31 9.07 -14.65
CA LYS A 87 11.03 8.85 -15.32
C LYS A 87 9.96 8.55 -14.28
N VAL A 88 8.75 9.03 -14.52
CA VAL A 88 7.60 8.80 -13.64
C VAL A 88 6.62 7.89 -14.35
N VAL A 89 6.12 6.87 -13.66
CA VAL A 89 5.09 5.95 -14.12
C VAL A 89 3.89 6.05 -13.20
N TYR A 90 2.75 6.46 -13.76
CA TYR A 90 1.48 6.49 -13.04
C TYR A 90 0.77 5.14 -13.23
N VAL A 91 0.40 4.52 -12.12
CA VAL A 91 -0.37 3.29 -12.09
C VAL A 91 -1.77 3.61 -11.60
N HIS A 92 -2.72 3.64 -12.53
CA HIS A 92 -4.13 3.82 -12.22
C HIS A 92 -4.73 2.50 -11.71
N ILE A 93 -5.43 2.57 -10.57
CA ILE A 93 -6.00 1.40 -9.90
C ILE A 93 -7.50 1.63 -9.75
N GLY A 94 -8.30 0.94 -10.56
CA GLY A 94 -9.75 1.09 -10.51
C GLY A 94 -10.37 0.57 -9.20
N SER A 95 -9.92 -0.60 -8.73
CA SER A 95 -10.32 -1.15 -7.43
C SER A 95 -9.39 -2.31 -7.05
N MET A 96 -9.40 -2.68 -5.76
CA MET A 96 -8.75 -3.91 -5.29
C MET A 96 -9.78 -5.02 -5.11
N ALA A 97 -9.47 -6.22 -5.59
CA ALA A 97 -10.21 -7.41 -5.20
C ALA A 97 -10.07 -7.66 -3.69
N PRO A 98 -11.07 -8.28 -3.02
CA PRO A 98 -10.96 -8.63 -1.62
C PRO A 98 -9.70 -9.46 -1.32
N GLN A 99 -8.95 -9.10 -0.27
CA GLN A 99 -7.80 -9.87 0.18
C GLN A 99 -8.26 -11.11 0.95
N ILE A 100 -8.41 -12.22 0.24
CA ILE A 100 -8.77 -13.51 0.80
C ILE A 100 -7.50 -14.37 0.91
N SER A 101 -7.29 -14.99 2.07
CA SER A 101 -6.16 -15.91 2.26
C SER A 101 -6.24 -17.08 1.28
N ARG A 102 -5.12 -17.40 0.62
CA ARG A 102 -4.96 -18.59 -0.22
C ARG A 102 -4.42 -19.80 0.54
N LEU A 103 -4.20 -19.67 1.85
CA LEU A 103 -3.64 -20.76 2.63
C LEU A 103 -4.63 -21.92 2.76
N MET A 104 -4.15 -23.13 2.51
CA MET A 104 -4.90 -24.37 2.67
C MET A 104 -4.24 -25.24 3.75
N ASN A 105 -5.03 -25.94 4.56
CA ASN A 105 -4.54 -26.87 5.58
C ASN A 105 -3.51 -26.27 6.57
N VAL A 106 -3.76 -25.04 7.04
CA VAL A 106 -2.84 -24.34 7.95
C VAL A 106 -2.87 -24.93 9.35
N SER A 107 -1.70 -25.18 9.93
CA SER A 107 -1.52 -25.49 11.34
C SER A 107 -0.58 -24.47 12.00
N VAL A 108 -0.84 -24.14 13.27
CA VAL A 108 0.01 -23.28 14.09
C VAL A 108 0.53 -24.11 15.25
N MET A 109 1.85 -24.21 15.40
CA MET A 109 2.49 -24.88 16.54
C MET A 109 3.29 -23.86 17.33
N SER A 110 3.18 -23.92 18.65
CA SER A 110 3.99 -23.12 19.58
C SER A 110 4.76 -24.06 20.49
N PHE A 111 6.06 -23.82 20.61
CA PHE A 111 6.92 -24.53 21.55
C PHE A 111 7.32 -23.57 22.67
N ARG A 112 7.04 -23.94 23.92
CA ARG A 112 7.77 -23.36 25.05
C ARG A 112 9.06 -24.17 25.19
N ARG A 113 10.20 -23.49 25.16
CA ARG A 113 11.48 -24.11 25.54
C ARG A 113 11.34 -24.49 27.03
N SER A 114 11.13 -25.77 27.32
CA SER A 114 11.33 -26.28 28.68
C SER A 114 12.81 -26.17 28.98
N GLU A 115 13.16 -25.61 30.14
CA GLU A 115 14.49 -25.82 30.71
C GLU A 115 14.77 -27.33 30.72
N ALA A 116 15.97 -27.68 30.28
CA ALA A 116 16.39 -29.05 30.10
C ALA A 116 16.14 -29.86 31.38
N THR A 117 15.32 -30.91 31.30
CA THR A 117 15.53 -32.17 32.02
C THR A 117 14.80 -33.27 31.27
N GLU A 118 15.53 -34.34 30.99
CA GLU A 118 15.09 -35.58 30.35
C GLU A 118 13.81 -36.16 30.98
N ALA A 119 12.81 -36.49 30.16
CA ALA A 119 11.96 -37.67 30.34
C ALA A 119 11.11 -37.90 29.08
N SER A 120 11.10 -39.14 28.60
CA SER A 120 10.50 -39.67 27.37
C SER A 120 9.12 -39.13 26.96
N PRO A 121 8.82 -39.11 25.64
CA PRO A 121 7.48 -38.81 25.15
C PRO A 121 6.48 -39.89 25.61
N VAL A 122 5.42 -39.47 26.28
CA VAL A 122 4.27 -40.33 26.60
C VAL A 122 3.45 -40.50 25.32
N ILE A 123 3.54 -41.67 24.71
CA ILE A 123 2.67 -42.09 23.60
C ILE A 123 1.42 -42.72 24.22
N PHE A 124 0.26 -42.07 24.05
CA PHE A 124 -1.02 -42.70 24.38
C PHE A 124 -1.47 -43.56 23.20
N HIS A 125 -1.25 -44.88 23.30
CA HIS A 125 -2.02 -45.84 22.52
C HIS A 125 -3.41 -46.00 23.15
N ARG A 126 -4.43 -45.62 22.40
CA ARG A 126 -5.82 -45.98 22.68
C ARG A 126 -5.96 -47.46 22.30
N GLU A 127 -5.99 -48.38 23.27
CA GLU A 127 -6.57 -49.69 23.01
C GLU A 127 -8.10 -49.57 23.07
N LEU A 128 -8.71 -50.03 21.99
CA LEU A 128 -10.15 -50.25 21.87
C LEU A 128 -10.47 -51.59 22.55
N LEU A 129 -11.58 -51.58 23.30
CA LEU A 129 -12.36 -52.67 23.91
C LEU A 129 -12.06 -52.97 25.38
#